data_AF-A0A1N7KCL0-F1
#
_entry.id   AF-A0A1N7KCL0-F1
#
_cell.length_a   1.000
_cell.length_b   1.000
_cell.length_c   1.000
_cell.angle_alpha   90.00
_cell.angle_beta   90.00
_cell.angle_gamma   90.00
#
_symmetry.space_group_name_H-M   'P 1'
#
loop_
_entity.id
_entity.type
_entity.pdbx_description
1 polymer ?
#
loop_
_entity_poly.entity_id
_entity_poly.type
_entity_poly.pdbx_seq_one_letter_code
_entity_poly.pdbx_strand_id
1 'polypeptide(L)'
;MEKKIVLVLLILLSSCSKNDDQKYAQILADEECNLVIEIPPNNSVWFKAEGYDPVTQKKEVCKTHNRWWNMFADEIDVGDTIVKKKGELIFSIHKNDTIIRHNW
;
A
#
# COMPACT_ATOMS: atom_id res chain seq x y z
N MET A 1 9.56 -16.54 43.44
CA MET A 1 9.93 -15.75 42.24
C MET A 1 9.33 -16.31 40.97
N GLU A 2 9.04 -17.62 40.92
CA GLU A 2 8.49 -18.31 39.73
C GLU A 2 7.09 -17.83 39.30
N LYS A 3 6.18 -17.56 40.24
CA LYS A 3 4.82 -17.06 39.91
C LYS A 3 4.81 -15.65 39.27
N LYS A 4 5.83 -14.83 39.53
CA LYS A 4 5.95 -13.47 38.94
C LYS A 4 6.39 -13.52 37.47
N ILE A 5 7.19 -14.51 37.09
CA ILE A 5 7.66 -14.71 35.71
C ILE A 5 6.51 -15.15 34.81
N VAL A 6 5.62 -16.03 35.31
CA VAL A 6 4.42 -16.49 34.58
C VAL A 6 3.48 -15.33 34.25
N LEU A 7 3.29 -14.38 35.18
CA LEU A 7 2.42 -13.22 34.96
C LEU A 7 2.97 -12.27 33.87
N VAL A 8 4.29 -12.10 33.80
CA VAL A 8 4.95 -11.28 32.76
C VAL A 8 4.85 -11.94 31.38
N LEU A 9 4.94 -13.28 31.31
CA LEU A 9 4.75 -14.04 30.07
C LEU A 9 3.31 -13.95 29.52
N LEU A 10 2.29 -13.89 30.39
CA LEU A 10 0.89 -13.73 29.97
C LEU A 10 0.59 -12.34 29.39
N ILE A 11 1.28 -11.28 29.83
CA ILE A 11 1.09 -9.91 29.33
C ILE A 11 1.74 -9.72 27.94
N LEU A 12 2.76 -10.52 27.60
CA LEU A 12 3.41 -10.47 26.29
C LEU A 12 2.59 -11.14 25.18
N LEU A 13 1.62 -12.00 25.52
CA LEU A 13 0.79 -12.71 24.54
C LEU A 13 -0.48 -11.95 24.12
N SER A 14 -0.81 -10.83 24.77
CA SER A 14 -2.04 -10.05 24.51
C SER A 14 -1.85 -8.85 23.58
N SER A 15 -0.66 -8.67 22.97
CA SER A 15 -0.37 -7.50 22.12
C SER A 15 -0.85 -7.58 20.67
N CYS A 16 -1.61 -8.60 20.27
CA CYS A 16 -2.25 -8.65 18.94
C CYS A 16 -3.71 -8.20 18.99
N SER A 17 -4.00 -6.92 18.77
CA SER A 17 -5.36 -6.45 18.53
C SER A 17 -5.79 -6.78 17.10
N LYS A 18 -6.20 -8.03 16.86
CA LYS A 18 -6.69 -8.52 15.54
C LYS A 18 -7.73 -7.61 14.86
N ASN A 19 -8.48 -6.83 15.65
CA ASN A 19 -9.52 -5.93 15.14
C ASN A 19 -8.96 -4.72 14.40
N ASP A 20 -7.77 -4.22 14.75
CA ASP A 20 -7.21 -3.02 14.13
C ASP A 20 -6.54 -3.36 12.80
N ASP A 21 -5.85 -4.51 12.74
CA ASP A 21 -5.26 -5.06 11.51
C ASP A 21 -6.34 -5.29 10.44
N GLN A 22 -7.47 -5.91 10.82
CA GLN A 22 -8.58 -6.16 9.89
C GLN A 22 -9.21 -4.87 9.35
N LYS A 23 -9.36 -3.85 10.20
CA LYS A 23 -9.90 -2.55 9.76
C LYS A 23 -8.95 -1.87 8.79
N TYR A 24 -7.65 -1.92 9.06
CA TYR A 24 -6.65 -1.31 8.20
C TYR A 24 -6.52 -2.05 6.86
N ALA A 25 -6.58 -3.39 6.88
CA ALA A 25 -6.71 -4.21 5.68
C ALA A 25 -7.93 -3.78 4.84
N GLN A 26 -9.08 -3.58 5.48
CA GLN A 26 -10.30 -3.16 4.79
C GLN A 26 -10.13 -1.78 4.13
N ILE A 27 -9.54 -0.80 4.84
CA ILE A 27 -9.22 0.51 4.28
C ILE A 27 -8.36 0.37 3.02
N LEU A 28 -7.30 -0.45 3.10
CA LEU A 28 -6.41 -0.73 1.98
C LEU A 28 -7.12 -1.42 0.81
N ALA A 29 -7.98 -2.39 1.10
CA ALA A 29 -8.74 -3.10 0.09
C ALA A 29 -9.71 -2.17 -0.64
N ASP A 30 -10.30 -1.18 0.04
CA ASP A 30 -11.26 -0.24 -0.56
C ASP A 30 -10.61 0.81 -1.49
N GLU A 31 -9.28 0.96 -1.44
CA GLU A 31 -8.54 1.84 -2.36
C GLU A 31 -8.36 1.22 -3.75
N GLU A 32 -8.39 2.09 -4.77
CA GLU A 32 -8.18 1.73 -6.17
C GLU A 32 -7.33 2.76 -6.92
N CYS A 33 -6.53 2.28 -7.87
CA CYS A 33 -5.76 3.10 -8.79
C CYS A 33 -5.33 2.25 -10.00
N ASN A 34 -5.40 2.82 -11.20
CA ASN A 34 -4.88 2.22 -12.42
C ASN A 34 -4.30 3.34 -13.27
N LEU A 35 -3.01 3.62 -13.11
CA LEU A 35 -2.42 4.87 -13.58
C LEU A 35 -1.09 4.60 -14.28
N VAL A 36 -0.97 5.05 -15.53
CA VAL A 36 0.32 5.17 -16.22
C VAL A 36 0.99 6.44 -15.74
N ILE A 37 2.21 6.32 -15.21
CA ILE A 37 2.90 7.38 -14.49
C ILE A 37 3.51 8.42 -15.43
N GLU A 38 3.21 9.68 -15.16
CA GLU A 38 3.90 10.83 -15.78
C GLU A 38 4.66 11.66 -14.74
N ILE A 39 4.12 11.74 -13.52
CA ILE A 39 4.78 12.37 -12.37
C ILE A 39 4.81 11.31 -11.26
N PRO A 40 5.98 10.72 -10.96
CA PRO A 40 6.10 9.69 -9.95
C PRO A 40 5.83 10.26 -8.56
N PRO A 41 5.48 9.40 -7.58
CA PRO A 41 5.36 9.81 -6.19
C PRO A 41 6.69 10.36 -5.68
N ASN A 42 6.60 11.37 -4.82
CA ASN A 42 7.77 11.85 -4.09
C ASN A 42 7.93 11.07 -2.77
N ASN A 43 9.13 11.08 -2.21
CA ASN A 43 9.39 10.53 -0.87
C ASN A 43 8.83 11.45 0.23
N SER A 44 7.51 11.65 0.24
CA SER A 44 6.78 12.38 1.26
C SER A 44 6.00 11.43 2.19
N VAL A 45 5.31 11.97 3.18
CA VAL A 45 4.46 11.14 4.07
C VAL A 45 3.23 10.61 3.33
N TRP A 46 2.84 11.25 2.23
CA TRP A 46 1.62 10.96 1.48
C TRP A 46 1.98 10.48 0.07
N PHE A 47 1.37 9.37 -0.35
CA PHE A 47 1.54 8.92 -1.70
C PHE A 47 0.70 9.82 -2.64
N LYS A 48 1.35 10.41 -3.64
CA LYS A 48 0.68 11.16 -4.70
C LYS A 48 1.44 10.98 -6.02
N ALA A 49 0.82 10.31 -6.98
CA ALA A 49 1.33 10.17 -8.33
C ALA A 49 0.32 10.74 -9.34
N GLU A 50 0.81 11.28 -10.44
CA GLU A 50 -0.02 11.86 -11.50
C GLU A 50 0.30 11.21 -12.84
N GLY A 51 -0.70 11.11 -13.70
CA GLY A 51 -0.57 10.43 -14.97
C GLY A 51 -1.90 10.32 -15.70
N TYR A 52 -2.14 9.20 -16.37
CA TYR A 52 -3.41 8.94 -17.04
C TYR A 52 -3.92 7.52 -16.85
N ASP A 53 -5.24 7.36 -16.84
CA ASP A 53 -5.86 6.03 -16.85
C ASP A 53 -5.61 5.37 -18.22
N PRO A 54 -5.06 4.14 -18.28
CA PRO A 54 -4.67 3.50 -19.54
C PRO A 54 -5.87 3.12 -20.43
N VAL A 55 -7.09 3.05 -19.89
CA VAL A 55 -8.30 2.68 -20.64
C VAL A 55 -8.97 3.92 -21.22
N THR A 56 -9.15 4.95 -20.41
CA THR A 56 -9.88 6.17 -20.77
C THR A 56 -9.00 7.29 -21.31
N GLN A 57 -7.68 7.19 -21.12
CA GLN A 57 -6.66 8.18 -21.49
C GLN A 57 -6.85 9.55 -20.80
N LYS A 58 -7.68 9.61 -19.76
CA LYS A 58 -7.90 10.83 -18.97
C LYS A 58 -6.79 11.01 -17.96
N LYS A 59 -6.39 12.27 -17.75
CA LYS A 59 -5.45 12.62 -16.67
C LYS A 59 -6.08 12.35 -15.33
N GLU A 60 -5.36 11.65 -14.48
CA GLU A 60 -5.80 11.26 -13.15
C GLU A 60 -4.67 11.42 -12.13
N VAL A 61 -5.05 11.50 -10.86
CA VAL A 61 -4.13 11.60 -9.73
C VAL A 61 -4.48 10.51 -8.73
N CYS A 62 -3.56 9.57 -8.54
CA CYS A 62 -3.67 8.61 -7.46
C CYS A 62 -3.04 9.19 -6.20
N LYS A 63 -3.88 9.42 -5.19
CA LYS A 63 -3.46 9.93 -3.89
C LYS A 63 -4.02 9.06 -2.78
N THR A 64 -3.19 8.74 -1.80
CA THR A 64 -3.65 8.11 -0.56
C THR A 64 -2.96 8.73 0.65
N HIS A 65 -3.68 8.74 1.76
CA HIS A 65 -3.13 9.09 3.08
C HIS A 65 -2.44 7.89 3.74
N ASN A 66 -2.46 6.73 3.10
CA ASN A 66 -1.77 5.56 3.60
C ASN A 66 -0.28 5.60 3.23
N ARG A 67 0.58 5.38 4.23
CA ARG A 67 2.03 5.26 4.08
C ARG A 67 2.47 4.01 3.33
N TRP A 68 1.67 2.94 3.31
CA TRP A 68 2.06 1.67 2.70
C TRP A 68 2.45 1.82 1.23
N TRP A 69 1.68 2.58 0.44
CA TRP A 69 2.00 2.84 -0.96
C TRP A 69 3.32 3.59 -1.13
N ASN A 70 3.58 4.55 -0.23
CA ASN A 70 4.78 5.37 -0.27
C ASN A 70 6.05 4.60 0.12
N MET A 71 5.93 3.43 0.74
CA MET A 71 7.10 2.57 1.00
C MET A 71 7.76 2.09 -0.29
N PHE A 72 7.03 2.10 -1.41
CA PHE A 72 7.48 1.63 -2.72
C PHE A 72 7.63 2.76 -3.73
N ALA A 73 7.66 4.03 -3.27
CA ALA A 73 7.77 5.20 -4.14
C ALA A 73 9.04 5.17 -5.02
N ASP A 74 10.16 4.72 -4.43
CA ASP A 74 11.46 4.59 -5.12
C ASP A 74 11.48 3.50 -6.22
N GLU A 75 10.45 2.67 -6.30
CA GLU A 75 10.32 1.63 -7.34
C GLU A 75 9.48 2.08 -8.54
N ILE A 76 8.96 3.31 -8.52
CA ILE A 76 7.99 3.82 -9.51
C ILE A 76 8.63 4.89 -10.37
N ASP A 77 8.76 4.62 -11.67
CA ASP A 77 9.34 5.53 -12.64
C ASP A 77 8.29 6.05 -13.63
N VAL A 78 8.65 7.12 -14.35
CA VAL A 78 7.83 7.62 -15.48
C VAL A 78 7.68 6.54 -16.54
N GLY A 79 6.44 6.30 -16.98
CA GLY A 79 6.09 5.27 -17.95
C GLY A 79 5.67 3.92 -17.35
N ASP A 80 5.95 3.69 -16.06
CA ASP A 80 5.41 2.52 -15.36
C ASP A 80 3.88 2.64 -15.22
N THR A 81 3.20 1.52 -14.99
CA THR A 81 1.78 1.52 -14.61
C THR A 81 1.62 0.99 -13.19
N ILE A 82 1.06 1.81 -12.31
CA ILE A 82 0.67 1.35 -10.97
C ILE A 82 -0.76 0.81 -11.01
N VAL A 83 -0.98 -0.33 -10.38
CA VAL A 83 -2.28 -1.00 -10.33
C VAL A 83 -2.59 -1.43 -8.89
N LYS A 84 -3.71 -0.92 -8.38
CA LYS A 84 -4.36 -1.33 -7.15
C LYS A 84 -5.85 -1.52 -7.44
N LYS A 85 -6.35 -2.75 -7.23
CA LYS A 85 -7.77 -3.05 -7.44
C LYS A 85 -8.54 -3.00 -6.13
N LYS A 86 -9.78 -2.52 -6.22
CA LYS A 86 -10.73 -2.58 -5.12
C LYS A 86 -11.01 -4.03 -4.71
N GLY A 87 -10.98 -4.31 -3.41
CA GLY A 87 -11.14 -5.64 -2.82
C GLY A 87 -9.85 -6.46 -2.74
N GLU A 88 -8.74 -6.01 -3.32
CA GLU A 88 -7.45 -6.71 -3.28
C GLU A 88 -6.47 -6.03 -2.32
N LEU A 89 -5.63 -6.82 -1.65
CA LEU A 89 -4.53 -6.35 -0.80
C LEU A 89 -3.18 -6.41 -1.52
N ILE A 90 -3.21 -6.21 -2.84
CA ILE A 90 -2.05 -6.27 -3.72
C ILE A 90 -1.87 -4.91 -4.38
N PHE A 91 -0.68 -4.35 -4.23
CA PHE A 91 -0.21 -3.21 -5.00
C PHE A 91 0.82 -3.70 -6.00
N SER A 92 0.68 -3.30 -7.26
CA SER A 92 1.56 -3.76 -8.33
C SER A 92 2.09 -2.61 -9.17
N ILE A 93 3.35 -2.73 -9.54
CA ILE A 93 4.07 -1.79 -10.41
C ILE A 93 4.44 -2.57 -11.65
N HIS A 94 3.79 -2.25 -12.76
CA HIS A 94 4.04 -2.87 -14.05
C HIS A 94 5.11 -2.06 -14.77
N LYS A 95 6.30 -2.63 -14.87
CA LYS A 95 7.40 -2.12 -15.69
C LYS A 95 7.31 -2.71 -17.10
N ASN A 96 8.15 -2.23 -18.01
CA ASN A 96 8.15 -2.67 -19.41
C ASN A 96 8.40 -4.18 -19.58
N ASP A 97 9.22 -4.79 -18.72
CA ASP A 97 9.65 -6.18 -18.81
C ASP A 97 9.25 -7.05 -17.61
N THR A 98 8.78 -6.43 -16.52
CA THR A 98 8.59 -7.09 -15.23
C THR A 98 7.39 -6.50 -14.49
N ILE A 99 6.85 -7.27 -13.54
CA ILE A 99 5.79 -6.81 -12.64
C ILE A 99 6.26 -7.02 -11.21
N ILE A 100 6.34 -5.95 -10.44
CA ILE A 100 6.63 -5.98 -9.01
C ILE A 100 5.30 -6.05 -8.26
N ARG A 101 5.20 -6.92 -7.25
CA ARG A 101 3.98 -7.12 -6.46
C ARG A 101 4.28 -7.04 -4.98
N HIS A 102 3.55 -6.18 -4.28
CA HIS A 102 3.60 -6.01 -2.84
C HIS A 102 2.27 -6.44 -2.24
N ASN A 103 2.31 -7.44 -1.37
CA ASN A 103 1.15 -7.90 -0.60
C ASN A 103 1.19 -7.22 0.76
N TRP A 104 0.04 -6.74 1.22
CA TRP A 104 -0.10 -6.20 2.57
C TRP A 104 -0.20 -7.33 3.61
#